data_AF-A0A3T1CKD0-F1
#
_entry.id   AF-A0A3T1CKD0-F1
#
_cell.length_a   1.000
_cell.length_b   1.000
_cell.length_c   1.000
_cell.angle_alpha   90.00
_cell.angle_beta   90.00
_cell.angle_gamma   90.00
#
_symmetry.space_group_name_H-M   'P 1'
#
loop_
_entity.id
_entity.type
_entity.pdbx_description
1 polymer ?
#
loop_
_entity_poly.entity_id
_entity_poly.type
_entity_poly.pdbx_seq_one_letter_code
_entity_poly.pdbx_strand_id
1 'polypeptide(L)' 'MPKAKKGRETVPVHPICHRAIHANFTNAQLARIGADRGALLAEEALARFVEWVADKPPDFHAPTRKPR' A
#
# COMPACT_ATOMS: atom_id res chain seq x y z
N MET A 1 2.36 -8.12 -5.33
CA MET A 1 2.51 -9.45 -4.70
C MET A 1 3.97 -9.73 -4.35
N PRO A 2 4.32 -10.16 -3.12
CA PRO A 2 5.70 -10.53 -2.78
C PRO A 2 6.23 -11.68 -3.66
N LYS A 3 7.48 -11.58 -4.14
CA LYS A 3 8.12 -12.55 -5.05
C LYS A 3 8.11 -14.00 -4.55
N ALA A 4 8.04 -14.21 -3.23
CA ALA A 4 8.00 -15.53 -2.60
C ALA A 4 6.72 -16.35 -2.87
N LYS A 5 5.64 -15.74 -3.39
CA LYS A 5 4.40 -16.43 -3.79
C LYS A 5 3.98 -16.15 -5.24
N LYS A 6 4.90 -16.29 -6.20
CA LYS A 6 4.61 -16.11 -7.65
C LYS A 6 3.98 -14.74 -8.00
N GLY A 7 4.28 -13.70 -7.23
CA GLY A 7 3.92 -12.33 -7.59
C GLY A 7 4.67 -11.88 -8.84
N ARG A 8 4.05 -12.03 -10.02
CA ARG A 8 4.70 -11.75 -11.32
C ARG A 8 4.50 -10.29 -11.77
N GLU A 9 3.59 -9.57 -11.14
CA GLU A 9 3.31 -8.16 -11.43
C GLU A 9 3.94 -7.24 -10.37
N THR A 10 4.96 -6.51 -10.80
CA THR A 10 5.50 -5.36 -10.08
C THR A 10 4.94 -4.10 -10.71
N VAL A 11 3.97 -3.49 -10.03
CA VAL A 11 3.44 -2.20 -10.43
C VAL A 11 4.33 -1.11 -9.82
N PRO A 12 4.79 -0.12 -10.60
CA PRO A 12 5.47 1.03 -10.05
C PRO A 12 4.49 1.78 -9.14
N VAL A 13 4.86 1.90 -7.86
CA VAL A 13 4.11 2.66 -6.87
C VAL A 13 4.99 3.78 -6.35
N HIS A 14 4.39 4.94 -6.07
CA HIS A 14 5.13 6.04 -5.45
C HIS A 14 5.75 5.57 -4.12
N PRO A 15 6.94 6.08 -3.74
CA PRO A 15 7.60 5.69 -2.49
C PRO A 15 6.73 5.88 -1.25
N ILE A 16 5.86 6.90 -1.25
CA ILE A 16 4.91 7.16 -0.16
C ILE A 16 3.82 6.08 -0.08
N CYS A 17 3.26 5.66 -1.22
CA CYS A 17 2.25 4.60 -1.27
C CYS A 17 2.82 3.26 -0.82
N HIS A 18 4.04 2.94 -1.25
CA HIS A 18 4.75 1.74 -0.78
C HIS A 18 4.94 1.76 0.74
N ARG A 19 5.40 2.88 1.31
CA ARG A 19 5.57 3.03 2.75
C ARG A 19 4.25 2.92 3.52
N ALA A 20 3.17 3.51 3.00
CA ALA A 20 1.84 3.43 3.63
C ALA A 20 1.29 1.99 3.65
N ILE A 21 1.46 1.24 2.55
CA ILE A 21 1.07 -0.17 2.51
C ILE A 21 1.82 -0.97 3.57
N HIS A 22 3.15 -0.79 3.68
CA HIS A 22 3.97 -1.48 4.69
C HIS A 22 3.79 -0.95 6.12
N ALA A 23 3.20 0.23 6.30
CA ALA A 23 2.86 0.75 7.62
C ALA A 23 1.55 0.16 8.15
N ASN A 24 0.61 -0.18 7.27
CA ASN A 24 -0.72 -0.71 7.63
C ASN A 24 -0.78 -2.24 7.56
N PHE A 25 0.01 -2.88 6.69
CA PHE A 25 -0.03 -4.32 6.48
C PHE A 25 1.33 -4.98 6.66
N THR A 26 1.31 -6.14 7.31
CA THR A 26 2.43 -7.07 7.34
C THR A 26 2.55 -7.86 6.04
N ASN A 27 3.73 -8.40 5.74
CA ASN A 27 3.92 -9.28 4.58
C ASN A 27 2.99 -10.51 4.62
N ALA A 28 2.63 -11.01 5.80
CA ALA A 28 1.70 -12.13 5.96
C ALA A 28 0.26 -11.74 5.58
N GLN A 29 -0.21 -10.55 5.98
CA GLN A 29 -1.52 -10.02 5.58
C GLN A 29 -1.56 -9.76 4.08
N LEU A 30 -0.54 -9.11 3.52
CA LEU A 30 -0.43 -8.88 2.06
C LEU A 30 -0.40 -10.20 1.27
N ALA A 31 0.25 -11.23 1.80
CA ALA A 31 0.29 -12.55 1.17
C ALA A 31 -1.03 -13.34 1.27
N ARG A 32 -1.97 -12.91 2.12
CA ARG A 32 -3.35 -13.46 2.21
C ARG A 32 -4.30 -12.67 1.32
N ILE A 33 -4.23 -11.34 1.36
CA ILE A 33 -5.06 -10.41 0.56
C ILE A 33 -4.72 -10.54 -0.93
N GLY A 34 -3.44 -10.68 -1.24
CA GLY A 34 -2.97 -10.85 -2.59
C GLY A 34 -2.94 -9.56 -3.40
N ALA A 35 -3.56 -9.58 -4.59
CA ALA A 35 -3.65 -8.45 -5.52
C ALA A 35 -5.03 -7.78 -5.48
N ASP A 36 -5.87 -8.18 -4.53
CA ASP A 36 -7.21 -7.63 -4.37
C ASP A 36 -7.14 -6.21 -3.77
N ARG A 37 -7.37 -5.22 -4.64
CA ARG A 37 -7.43 -3.80 -4.24
C ARG A 37 -8.61 -3.53 -3.31
N GLY A 38 -9.74 -4.21 -3.47
CA GLY A 38 -10.92 -4.03 -2.62
C GLY A 38 -10.62 -4.44 -1.18
N ALA A 39 -9.97 -5.59 -0.99
CA ALA A 39 -9.55 -6.05 0.32
C ALA A 39 -8.47 -5.16 0.97
N LEU A 40 -7.63 -4.48 0.19
CA LEU A 40 -6.71 -3.46 0.72
C LEU A 40 -7.46 -2.20 1.17
N LEU A 41 -8.43 -1.74 0.39
CA LEU A 41 -9.25 -0.55 0.72
C LEU A 41 -10.30 -0.82 1.81
N ALA A 42 -10.49 -2.07 2.24
CA ALA A 42 -11.32 -2.39 3.40
C ALA A 42 -10.71 -1.88 4.72
N GLU A 43 -9.40 -1.63 4.76
CA GLU A 43 -8.74 -1.00 5.90
C GLU A 43 -8.93 0.51 5.84
N GLU A 44 -9.65 1.07 6.81
CA GLU A 44 -10.00 2.50 6.86
C GLU A 44 -8.74 3.38 6.81
N ALA A 45 -7.67 2.97 7.49
CA ALA A 45 -6.42 3.71 7.50
C ALA A 45 -5.77 3.80 6.10
N LEU A 46 -5.82 2.72 5.31
CA LEU A 46 -5.31 2.75 3.94
C LEU A 46 -6.27 3.47 3.00
N ALA A 47 -7.59 3.28 3.14
CA ALA A 47 -8.60 3.93 2.31
C ALA A 47 -8.47 5.46 2.38
N ARG A 48 -8.40 6.01 3.60
CA ARG A 48 -8.23 7.46 3.84
C ARG A 48 -6.90 7.98 3.29
N PHE A 49 -5.83 7.17 3.37
CA PHE A 49 -4.55 7.52 2.77
C PHE A 49 -4.64 7.58 1.23
N VAL A 50 -5.32 6.60 0.61
CA VAL A 50 -5.49 6.53 -0.84
C VAL A 50 -6.33 7.69 -1.35
N GLU A 51 -7.42 8.05 -0.67
CA GLU A 51 -8.22 9.24 -0.99
C GLU A 51 -7.40 10.52 -0.92
N TRP A 52 -6.61 10.68 0.15
CA TRP A 52 -5.78 11.87 0.33
C TRP A 52 -4.64 12.01 -0.70
N VAL A 53 -4.03 10.88 -1.09
CA VAL A 53 -2.92 10.86 -2.06
C VAL A 53 -3.39 10.89 -3.51
N ALA A 54 -4.66 10.57 -3.80
CA ALA A 54 -5.19 10.50 -5.16
C ALA A 54 -5.00 11.80 -5.95
N ASP A 55 -5.10 12.95 -5.28
CA ASP A 55 -4.94 14.28 -5.89
C ASP A 55 -3.49 14.81 -5.84
N LYS A 56 -2.50 13.99 -5.47
CA LYS A 56 -1.11 14.43 -5.30
C LYS A 56 -0.24 14.03 -6.49
N PRO A 57 0.78 14.83 -6.84
CA PRO A 57 1.68 14.49 -7.93
C PRO A 57 2.51 13.23 -7.62
N PRO A 58 2.98 12.51 -8.64
CA PRO A 58 3.73 11.25 -8.47
C PRO A 58 5.03 11.41 -7.68
N ASP A 59 5.65 12.60 -7.74
CA ASP A 59 6.87 12.94 -7.01
C ASP A 59 6.60 13.49 -5.60
N PHE A 60 5.35 13.45 -5.13
CA PHE A 60 4.98 13.98 -3.83
C PHE A 60 5.62 13.19 -2.69
N HIS A 61 6.29 13.92 -1.79
CA HIS A 61 6.93 13.36 -0.61
C HIS A 61 6.24 13.85 0.67
N ALA A 62 5.77 12.92 1.49
CA ALA A 62 5.31 13.22 2.84
C ALA A 62 5.69 12.09 3.81
N PRO A 63 5.92 12.41 5.10
CA PRO A 63 6.25 11.42 6.10
C PRO A 63 5.03 10.52 6.37
N THR A 64 5.15 9.23 6.05
CA THR A 64 4.20 8.21 6.49
C THR A 64 4.47 7.88 7.95
N ARG A 65 3.62 8.37 8.87
CA ARG A 65 3.73 8.04 10.29
C ARG A 65 3.43 6.55 10.48
N LYS A 66 4.42 5.79 10.97
CA LYS A 66 4.17 4.42 11.40
C LYS A 66 3.40 4.45 12.73
N PRO A 67 2.28 3.71 12.88
CA PRO A 67 1.73 3.45 14.19
C PRO A 67 2.81 2.72 15.03
N ARG A 68 3.01 3.18 16.27
CA ARG A 68 3.96 2.60 17.22
C ARG A 68 3.42 1.33 17.84
#